data_AF-A0A974ZP32-F1
#
_entry.id   AF-A0A974ZP32-F1
#
_cell.length_a   1.000
_cell.length_b   1.000
_cell.length_c   1.000
_cell.angle_alpha   90.00
_cell.angle_beta   90.00
_cell.angle_gamma   90.00
#
_symmetry.space_group_name_H-M   'P 1'
#
loop_
_entity.id
_entity.type
_entity.pdbx_description
1 polymer ?
#
loop_
_entity_poly.entity_id
_entity_poly.type
_entity_poly.pdbx_seq_one_letter_code
_entity_poly.pdbx_strand_id
1 'polypeptide(L)'
;MLEFFRDPAWQFVGALLALIAIAITIILYILQSKRKKVSYDICSNSPLLTLKEEIEGKVKILYENQPVTNVHMIVFKLVNNGNVPILSSDYERPIVAIFEGEDTKIMSAEVVDKSPSSLSGTLTQDRNTITFPMILLNPRDYISVKCLLSNYKKSIKVHARIAGVKEIPQITDLPARSLIGMLIGTTVMIIGISLLESSGAPISESVKLPRNTLGWTMAVSGYLSIGFIFMHNKRFLNALLRASQIL
;
A
#
# COMPACT_ATOMS: atom_id res chain seq x y z
N MET A 1 40.38 31.07 20.00
CA MET A 1 39.49 30.56 18.93
C MET A 1 39.38 29.03 18.89
N LEU A 2 40.47 28.27 19.12
CA LEU A 2 40.44 26.79 19.10
C LEU A 2 39.76 26.12 20.32
N GLU A 3 39.62 26.82 21.45
CA GLU A 3 38.98 26.25 22.65
C GLU A 3 37.46 26.05 22.50
N PHE A 4 36.81 26.83 21.63
CA PHE A 4 35.38 26.74 21.36
C PHE A 4 34.97 25.39 20.75
N PHE A 5 35.83 24.78 19.93
CA PHE A 5 35.60 23.45 19.34
C PHE A 5 35.91 22.28 20.27
N ARG A 6 36.54 22.54 21.42
CA ARG A 6 36.85 21.51 22.43
C ARG A 6 35.73 21.38 23.46
N ASP A 7 34.75 22.27 23.46
CA ASP A 7 33.59 22.17 24.32
C ASP A 7 32.77 20.91 23.95
N PRO A 8 32.51 20.00 24.90
CA PRO A 8 31.67 18.83 24.70
C PRO A 8 30.30 19.15 24.08
N ALA A 9 29.75 20.34 24.33
CA ALA A 9 28.48 20.78 23.75
C ALA A 9 28.56 20.89 22.21
N TRP A 10 29.66 21.42 21.66
CA TRP A 10 29.84 21.55 20.21
C TRP A 10 30.12 20.20 19.54
N GLN A 11 30.80 19.28 20.22
CA GLN A 11 30.97 17.91 19.75
C GLN A 11 29.62 17.19 19.66
N PHE A 12 28.74 17.40 20.65
CA PHE A 12 27.39 16.83 20.63
C PHE A 12 26.53 17.40 19.49
N VAL A 13 26.53 18.72 19.28
CA VAL A 13 25.83 19.38 18.18
C VAL A 13 26.33 18.84 16.83
N GLY A 14 27.65 18.71 16.66
CA GLY A 14 28.26 18.14 15.46
C GLY A 14 27.81 16.70 15.21
N ALA A 15 27.78 15.86 16.24
CA ALA A 15 27.32 14.47 16.14
C ALA A 15 25.83 14.37 15.77
N LEU A 16 24.97 15.21 16.36
CA LEU A 16 23.54 15.23 16.03
C LEU A 16 23.29 15.67 14.59
N LEU A 17 24.00 16.71 14.13
CA LEU A 17 23.93 17.16 12.73
C LEU A 17 24.40 16.07 11.76
N ALA A 18 25.47 15.35 12.09
CA ALA A 18 25.95 14.23 11.29
C ALA A 18 24.91 13.10 11.19
N LEU A 19 24.25 12.75 12.30
CA LEU A 19 23.16 11.75 12.30
C LEU A 19 21.98 12.19 11.44
N ILE A 20 21.56 13.45 11.55
CA ILE A 20 20.48 14.01 10.71
C ILE A 20 20.88 13.95 9.24
N ALA A 21 22.11 14.33 8.89
CA ALA A 21 22.60 14.28 7.52
C ALA A 21 22.61 12.85 6.95
N ILE A 22 23.03 11.85 7.74
CA ILE A 22 22.99 10.43 7.36
C ILE A 22 21.54 9.98 7.15
N ALA A 23 20.63 10.30 8.07
CA ALA A 23 19.22 9.95 7.96
C ALA A 23 18.58 10.55 6.69
N ILE A 24 18.83 11.85 6.42
CA ILE A 24 18.37 12.52 5.20
C ILE A 24 18.94 11.82 3.96
N THR A 25 20.23 11.50 3.95
CA THR A 25 20.88 10.82 2.82
C THR A 25 20.24 9.47 2.53
N ILE A 26 19.98 8.67 3.57
CA ILE A 26 19.30 7.37 3.44
C ILE A 26 17.87 7.56 2.91
N ILE A 27 17.12 8.52 3.45
CA ILE A 27 15.75 8.82 3.00
C ILE A 27 15.75 9.21 1.52
N LEU A 28 16.66 10.11 1.11
CA LEU A 28 16.79 10.53 -0.29
C LEU A 28 17.16 9.36 -1.19
N TYR A 29 18.10 8.51 -0.79
CA TYR A 29 18.48 7.32 -1.56
C TYR A 29 17.29 6.36 -1.76
N ILE A 30 16.50 6.13 -0.72
CA ILE A 30 15.31 5.27 -0.80
C ILE A 30 14.24 5.89 -1.69
N LEU A 31 14.00 7.21 -1.58
CA LEU A 31 13.00 7.93 -2.38
C LEU A 31 13.39 8.05 -3.86
N GLN A 32 14.69 8.16 -4.16
CA GLN A 32 15.21 8.28 -5.52
C GLN A 32 15.36 6.94 -6.25
N SER A 33 15.28 5.81 -5.54
CA SER A 33 15.40 4.48 -6.15
C SER A 33 14.28 4.26 -7.18
N LYS A 34 14.67 4.25 -8.46
CA LYS A 34 13.79 4.01 -9.61
C LYS A 34 13.36 2.54 -9.66
N ARG A 35 12.06 2.28 -9.53
CA ARG A 35 11.48 0.94 -9.49
C ARG A 35 10.22 0.88 -10.33
N LYS A 36 10.20 -0.04 -11.30
CA LYS A 36 8.98 -0.46 -12.00
C LYS A 36 8.27 -1.47 -11.12
N LYS A 37 6.99 -1.26 -10.86
CA LYS A 37 6.19 -2.18 -10.05
C LYS A 37 4.74 -2.14 -10.51
N VAL A 38 4.19 -3.29 -10.81
CA VAL A 38 2.76 -3.48 -11.07
C VAL A 38 2.22 -4.31 -9.91
N SER A 39 1.01 -4.00 -9.47
CA SER A 39 0.31 -4.82 -8.49
C SER A 39 -1.18 -4.78 -8.80
N TYR A 40 -1.92 -5.72 -8.23
CA TYR A 40 -3.38 -5.73 -8.33
C TYR A 40 -4.02 -5.73 -6.95
N ASP A 41 -5.22 -5.18 -6.87
CA ASP A 41 -6.02 -5.11 -5.66
C ASP A 41 -7.42 -5.67 -5.93
N ILE A 42 -7.99 -6.41 -4.98
CA ILE A 42 -9.36 -6.92 -5.08
C ILE A 42 -10.26 -5.93 -4.34
N CYS A 43 -10.84 -4.99 -5.08
CA CYS A 43 -11.67 -3.93 -4.50
C CYS A 43 -13.02 -4.44 -3.99
N SER A 44 -13.59 -5.45 -4.66
CA SER A 44 -14.84 -6.09 -4.26
C SER A 44 -14.87 -7.54 -4.72
N ASN A 45 -15.41 -8.42 -3.89
CA ASN A 45 -15.67 -9.82 -4.20
C ASN A 45 -16.97 -10.22 -3.51
N SER A 46 -18.08 -10.14 -4.25
CA SER A 46 -19.43 -10.34 -3.72
C SER A 46 -20.08 -11.53 -4.41
N PRO A 47 -20.56 -12.53 -3.65
CA PRO A 47 -21.41 -13.55 -4.22
C PRO A 47 -22.75 -12.95 -4.62
N LEU A 48 -23.18 -13.15 -5.87
CA LEU A 48 -24.50 -12.73 -6.32
C LEU A 48 -25.57 -13.74 -5.90
N LEU A 49 -25.24 -15.03 -6.02
CA LEU A 49 -26.07 -16.12 -5.52
C LEU A 49 -25.20 -17.33 -5.17
N THR A 50 -25.20 -17.68 -3.89
CA THR A 50 -24.75 -18.99 -3.43
C THR A 50 -26.00 -19.84 -3.24
N LEU A 51 -26.21 -20.83 -4.10
CA LEU A 51 -27.25 -21.83 -3.86
C LEU A 51 -26.83 -22.61 -2.61
N LYS A 52 -27.59 -22.47 -1.53
CA LYS A 52 -27.45 -23.36 -0.37
C LYS A 52 -28.05 -24.71 -0.74
N GLU A 53 -27.53 -25.77 -0.15
CA GLU A 53 -27.95 -27.17 -0.39
C GLU A 53 -29.48 -27.37 -0.31
N GLU A 54 -30.20 -26.58 0.51
CA GLU A 54 -31.66 -26.65 0.66
C GLU A 54 -32.47 -26.21 -0.58
N ILE A 55 -31.90 -25.39 -1.46
CA ILE A 55 -32.53 -24.85 -2.68
C ILE A 55 -31.94 -25.49 -3.95
N GLU A 56 -30.85 -26.24 -3.78
CA GLU A 56 -30.19 -26.97 -4.86
C GLU A 56 -31.16 -27.98 -5.50
N GLY A 57 -31.37 -27.85 -6.82
CA GLY A 57 -32.35 -28.64 -7.57
C GLY A 57 -33.75 -28.02 -7.71
N LYS A 58 -34.10 -27.00 -6.91
CA LYS A 58 -35.40 -26.28 -7.04
C LYS A 58 -35.28 -24.99 -7.86
N VAL A 59 -34.09 -24.40 -7.92
CA VAL A 59 -33.84 -23.14 -8.62
C VAL A 59 -32.71 -23.34 -9.61
N LYS A 60 -32.97 -23.00 -10.89
CA LYS A 60 -31.97 -23.00 -11.96
C LYS A 60 -31.68 -21.56 -12.36
N ILE A 61 -30.44 -21.12 -12.19
CA ILE A 61 -30.01 -19.80 -12.63
C ILE A 61 -29.50 -19.95 -14.06
N LEU A 62 -30.02 -19.11 -14.96
CA LEU A 62 -29.61 -19.06 -16.36
C LEU A 62 -28.91 -17.75 -16.63
N TYR A 63 -27.79 -17.81 -17.35
CA TYR A 63 -27.15 -16.66 -17.98
C TYR A 63 -27.04 -16.96 -19.46
N GLU A 64 -27.64 -16.10 -20.30
CA GLU A 64 -27.71 -16.32 -21.75
C GLU A 64 -28.23 -17.74 -22.09
N ASN A 65 -29.27 -18.19 -21.37
CA ASN A 65 -29.87 -19.52 -21.47
C ASN A 65 -28.96 -20.71 -21.07
N GLN A 66 -27.77 -20.46 -20.53
CA GLN A 66 -26.88 -21.50 -19.98
C GLN A 66 -27.01 -21.58 -18.46
N PRO A 67 -27.14 -22.79 -17.88
CA PRO A 67 -27.13 -22.95 -16.43
C PRO A 67 -25.80 -22.50 -15.84
N VAL A 68 -25.87 -21.71 -14.77
CA VAL A 68 -24.70 -21.25 -14.02
C VAL A 68 -24.88 -21.48 -12.53
N THR A 69 -23.77 -21.81 -11.87
CA THR A 69 -23.69 -22.07 -10.44
C THR A 69 -22.60 -21.21 -9.83
N ASN A 70 -22.78 -20.85 -8.55
CA ASN A 70 -21.78 -20.13 -7.76
C ASN A 70 -21.29 -18.85 -8.46
N VAL A 71 -22.21 -17.92 -8.70
CA VAL A 71 -21.95 -16.69 -9.47
C VAL A 71 -21.37 -15.62 -8.55
N HIS A 72 -20.18 -15.13 -8.90
CA HIS A 72 -19.44 -14.12 -8.17
C HIS A 72 -19.22 -12.88 -9.04
N MET A 73 -19.44 -11.70 -8.46
CA MET A 73 -19.05 -10.43 -9.05
C MET A 73 -17.76 -9.95 -8.37
N ILE A 74 -16.72 -9.75 -9.17
CA ILE A 74 -15.44 -9.24 -8.70
C ILE A 74 -15.15 -7.91 -9.35
N VAL A 75 -14.65 -6.96 -8.56
CA VAL A 75 -13.98 -5.78 -9.09
C VAL A 75 -12.53 -5.82 -8.61
N PHE A 76 -11.59 -5.95 -9.55
CA PHE A 76 -10.17 -5.86 -9.25
C PHE A 76 -9.52 -4.70 -10.00
N LYS A 77 -8.45 -4.16 -9.43
CA LYS A 77 -7.74 -2.98 -9.92
C LYS A 77 -6.29 -3.34 -10.19
N LEU A 78 -5.85 -3.17 -11.44
CA LEU A 78 -4.46 -3.24 -11.84
C LEU A 78 -3.85 -1.85 -11.75
N VAL A 79 -2.68 -1.70 -11.12
CA VAL A 79 -2.04 -0.39 -10.89
C VAL A 79 -0.53 -0.46 -11.06
N ASN A 80 0.07 0.54 -11.69
CA ASN A 80 1.51 0.79 -11.56
C ASN A 80 1.78 1.49 -10.22
N ASN A 81 2.24 0.73 -9.23
CA ASN A 81 2.62 1.25 -7.92
C ASN A 81 4.13 1.51 -7.78
N GLY A 82 4.87 1.49 -8.89
CA GLY A 82 6.24 1.96 -9.00
C GLY A 82 6.32 3.49 -9.07
N ASN A 83 7.55 4.00 -9.21
CA ASN A 83 7.83 5.42 -9.41
C ASN A 83 8.42 5.71 -10.81
N VAL A 84 8.38 4.73 -11.71
CA VAL A 84 8.83 4.84 -13.10
C VAL A 84 7.72 4.33 -14.03
N PRO A 85 7.54 4.94 -15.22
CA PRO A 85 6.63 4.41 -16.24
C PRO A 85 7.01 3.01 -16.71
N ILE A 86 6.00 2.27 -17.15
CA ILE A 86 6.14 0.98 -17.85
C ILE A 86 5.71 1.22 -19.28
N LEU A 87 6.68 1.24 -20.19
CA LEU A 87 6.46 1.50 -21.61
C LEU A 87 5.87 0.25 -22.29
N SER A 88 5.13 0.43 -23.39
CA SER A 88 4.68 -0.70 -24.22
C SER A 88 5.84 -1.59 -24.71
N SER A 89 7.03 -1.01 -24.91
CA SER A 89 8.25 -1.74 -25.29
C SER A 89 8.88 -2.55 -24.15
N ASP A 90 8.46 -2.35 -22.90
CA ASP A 90 8.98 -3.12 -21.76
C ASP A 90 8.36 -4.53 -21.66
N TYR A 91 7.26 -4.77 -22.37
CA TYR A 91 6.52 -6.02 -22.32
C TYR A 91 7.13 -7.03 -23.30
N GLU A 92 7.58 -8.15 -22.77
CA GLU A 92 7.85 -9.37 -23.54
C GLU A 92 6.57 -10.21 -23.65
N ARG A 93 5.73 -10.20 -22.60
CA ARG A 93 4.40 -10.83 -22.55
C ARG A 93 3.39 -9.92 -21.85
N PRO A 94 2.12 -9.89 -22.31
CA PRO A 94 1.08 -9.04 -21.73
C PRO A 94 0.77 -9.44 -20.28
N ILE A 95 0.04 -8.56 -19.58
CA ILE A 95 -0.48 -8.88 -18.25
C ILE A 95 -1.70 -9.78 -18.43
N VAL A 96 -1.69 -10.92 -17.77
CA VAL A 96 -2.77 -11.91 -17.78
C VAL A 96 -3.23 -12.14 -16.34
N ALA A 97 -4.52 -11.90 -16.09
CA ALA A 97 -5.19 -12.29 -14.86
C ALA A 97 -5.86 -13.65 -15.06
N ILE A 98 -5.55 -14.62 -14.20
CA ILE A 98 -6.05 -15.99 -14.24
C ILE A 98 -6.92 -16.20 -13.00
N PHE A 99 -8.17 -16.60 -13.22
CA PHE A 99 -9.11 -16.95 -12.15
C PHE A 99 -9.05 -18.45 -11.90
N GLU A 100 -8.73 -18.86 -10.68
CA GLU A 100 -8.50 -20.27 -10.36
C GLU A 100 -9.79 -21.02 -9.99
N GLY A 101 -9.90 -22.24 -10.50
CA GLY A 101 -10.95 -23.23 -10.25
C GLY A 101 -11.13 -24.17 -11.46
N GLU A 102 -11.45 -25.44 -11.22
CA GLU A 102 -11.56 -26.48 -12.28
C GLU A 102 -12.53 -26.09 -13.40
N ASP A 103 -13.63 -25.42 -13.06
CA ASP A 103 -14.67 -24.99 -14.01
C ASP A 103 -14.98 -23.50 -13.92
N THR A 104 -14.01 -22.70 -13.45
CA THR A 104 -14.20 -21.25 -13.42
C THR A 104 -14.38 -20.73 -14.85
N LYS A 105 -15.47 -20.01 -15.08
CA LYS A 105 -15.76 -19.36 -16.35
C LYS A 105 -16.02 -17.88 -16.14
N ILE A 106 -15.34 -17.05 -16.92
CA ILE A 106 -15.64 -15.63 -17.03
C ILE A 106 -16.85 -15.52 -17.95
N MET A 107 -17.94 -14.98 -17.42
CA MET A 107 -19.19 -14.76 -18.12
C MET A 107 -19.15 -13.40 -18.80
N SER A 108 -18.70 -12.37 -18.07
CA SER A 108 -18.44 -11.04 -18.62
C SER A 108 -17.25 -10.38 -17.92
N ALA A 109 -16.53 -9.53 -18.64
CA ALA A 109 -15.48 -8.68 -18.13
C ALA A 109 -15.56 -7.31 -18.79
N GLU A 110 -15.56 -6.24 -18.00
CA GLU A 110 -15.63 -4.87 -18.49
C GLU A 110 -14.72 -3.95 -17.68
N VAL A 111 -14.12 -2.96 -18.34
CA VAL A 111 -13.41 -1.88 -17.64
C VAL A 111 -14.43 -0.91 -17.07
N VAL A 112 -14.46 -0.78 -15.74
CA VAL A 112 -15.43 0.08 -15.04
C VAL A 112 -14.86 1.41 -14.60
N ASP A 113 -13.55 1.49 -14.44
CA ASP A 113 -12.85 2.71 -14.05
C ASP A 113 -11.39 2.67 -14.53
N LYS A 114 -10.81 3.82 -14.84
CA LYS A 114 -9.41 3.95 -15.27
C LYS A 114 -8.91 5.36 -15.03
N SER A 115 -7.62 5.48 -14.72
CA SER A 115 -6.96 6.77 -14.62
C SER A 115 -5.55 6.69 -15.22
N PRO A 116 -5.21 7.57 -16.18
CA PRO A 116 -6.07 8.60 -16.79
C PRO A 116 -7.18 8.02 -17.68
N SER A 117 -8.19 8.83 -18.01
CA SER A 117 -9.29 8.44 -18.91
C SER A 117 -8.84 8.08 -20.33
N SER A 118 -7.63 8.50 -20.72
CA SER A 118 -7.00 8.18 -22.00
C SER A 118 -6.40 6.77 -22.08
N LEU A 119 -6.29 6.03 -20.97
CA LEU A 119 -5.82 4.63 -21.00
C LEU A 119 -6.73 3.76 -21.88
N SER A 120 -6.17 2.76 -22.55
CA SER A 120 -6.99 1.81 -23.30
C SER A 120 -7.92 1.05 -22.35
N GLY A 121 -9.21 1.02 -22.68
CA GLY A 121 -10.22 0.23 -21.98
C GLY A 121 -10.44 -1.16 -22.59
N THR A 122 -9.64 -1.55 -23.58
CA THR A 122 -9.79 -2.84 -24.26
C THR A 122 -9.18 -3.95 -23.43
N LEU A 123 -9.91 -5.05 -23.27
CA LEU A 123 -9.43 -6.29 -22.68
C LEU A 123 -9.87 -7.47 -23.56
N THR A 124 -9.07 -8.53 -23.56
CA THR A 124 -9.45 -9.80 -24.20
C THR A 124 -9.80 -10.79 -23.12
N GLN A 125 -11.01 -11.33 -23.18
CA GLN A 125 -11.50 -12.36 -22.28
C GLN A 125 -11.40 -13.73 -22.97
N ASP A 126 -10.93 -14.72 -22.22
CA ASP A 126 -11.03 -16.14 -22.55
C ASP A 126 -11.73 -16.88 -21.40
N ARG A 127 -11.86 -18.21 -21.46
CA ARG A 127 -12.60 -19.05 -20.50
C ARG A 127 -12.38 -18.64 -19.04
N ASN A 128 -11.13 -18.56 -18.58
CA ASN A 128 -10.78 -18.21 -17.19
C ASN A 128 -9.69 -17.14 -17.09
N THR A 129 -9.39 -16.44 -18.20
CA THR A 129 -8.33 -15.43 -18.22
C THR A 129 -8.79 -14.10 -18.80
N ILE A 130 -8.20 -13.01 -18.29
CA ILE A 130 -8.31 -11.67 -18.86
C ILE A 130 -6.91 -11.22 -19.25
N THR A 131 -6.73 -10.89 -20.51
CA THR A 131 -5.48 -10.37 -21.06
C THR A 131 -5.61 -8.87 -21.28
N PHE A 132 -4.70 -8.12 -20.66
CA PHE A 132 -4.55 -6.70 -20.87
C PHE A 132 -3.56 -6.44 -22.02
N PRO A 133 -3.85 -5.50 -22.93
CA PRO A 133 -2.90 -5.10 -23.97
C PRO A 133 -1.61 -4.53 -23.35
N MET A 134 -0.51 -4.55 -24.12
CA MET A 134 0.78 -3.98 -23.73
C MET A 134 0.74 -2.45 -23.75
N ILE A 135 0.14 -1.86 -22.73
CA ILE A 135 -0.10 -0.41 -22.65
C ILE A 135 0.96 0.31 -21.80
N LEU A 136 1.17 1.59 -22.13
CA LEU A 136 1.90 2.52 -21.29
C LEU A 136 1.17 2.69 -19.95
N LEU A 137 1.84 2.38 -18.85
CA LEU A 137 1.36 2.64 -17.50
C LEU A 137 2.32 3.58 -16.78
N ASN A 138 1.94 4.84 -16.58
CA ASN A 138 2.69 5.79 -15.77
C ASN A 138 2.53 5.47 -14.27
N PRO A 139 3.39 6.01 -13.40
CA PRO A 139 3.22 5.86 -11.96
C PRO A 139 1.83 6.28 -11.51
N ARG A 140 1.16 5.41 -10.76
CA ARG A 140 -0.22 5.55 -10.25
C ARG A 140 -1.34 5.37 -11.28
N ASP A 141 -1.01 5.14 -12.54
CA ASP A 141 -2.01 4.76 -13.54
C ASP A 141 -2.66 3.44 -13.12
N TYR A 142 -3.98 3.35 -13.31
CA TYR A 142 -4.73 2.16 -12.95
C TYR A 142 -5.89 1.87 -13.90
N ILE A 143 -6.30 0.60 -13.93
CA ILE A 143 -7.49 0.08 -14.61
C ILE A 143 -8.24 -0.81 -13.64
N SER A 144 -9.52 -0.55 -13.43
CA SER A 144 -10.43 -1.38 -12.65
C SER A 144 -11.32 -2.19 -13.59
N VAL A 145 -11.35 -3.49 -13.40
CA VAL A 145 -12.12 -4.44 -14.21
C VAL A 145 -13.17 -5.10 -13.33
N LYS A 146 -14.43 -5.04 -13.77
CA LYS A 146 -15.53 -5.81 -13.19
C LYS A 146 -15.70 -7.09 -13.98
N CYS A 147 -15.72 -8.21 -13.26
CA CYS A 147 -15.87 -9.54 -13.82
C CYS A 147 -17.08 -10.22 -13.20
N LEU A 148 -17.87 -10.88 -14.03
CA LEU A 148 -18.88 -11.85 -13.60
C LEU A 148 -18.33 -13.25 -13.86
N LEU A 149 -18.25 -14.05 -12.80
CA LEU A 149 -17.61 -15.38 -12.83
C LEU A 149 -18.59 -16.43 -12.33
N SER A 150 -18.54 -17.63 -12.91
CA SER A 150 -19.16 -18.83 -12.32
C SER A 150 -18.09 -19.77 -11.79
N ASN A 151 -18.46 -20.59 -10.79
CA ASN A 151 -17.58 -21.59 -10.17
C ASN A 151 -16.21 -21.05 -9.70
N TYR A 152 -16.17 -19.82 -9.21
CA TYR A 152 -14.94 -19.14 -8.80
C TYR A 152 -14.50 -19.52 -7.37
N LYS A 153 -13.26 -20.00 -7.19
CA LYS A 153 -12.69 -20.43 -5.89
C LYS A 153 -11.95 -19.32 -5.10
N LYS A 154 -12.31 -18.04 -5.30
CA LYS A 154 -11.77 -16.90 -4.52
C LYS A 154 -10.25 -16.63 -4.69
N SER A 155 -9.60 -17.17 -5.73
CA SER A 155 -8.18 -16.93 -6.03
C SER A 155 -7.97 -16.36 -7.43
N ILE A 156 -7.24 -15.24 -7.51
CA ILE A 156 -6.81 -14.60 -8.76
C ILE A 156 -5.29 -14.57 -8.74
N LYS A 157 -4.66 -15.01 -9.82
CA LYS A 157 -3.22 -14.85 -10.05
C LYS A 157 -2.99 -13.95 -11.24
N VAL A 158 -2.08 -12.98 -11.10
CA VAL A 158 -1.72 -12.08 -12.19
C VAL A 158 -0.27 -12.28 -12.56
N HIS A 159 -0.03 -12.53 -13.84
CA HIS A 159 1.31 -12.77 -14.38
C HIS A 159 1.58 -11.88 -15.59
N ALA A 160 2.85 -11.54 -15.79
CA ALA A 160 3.33 -10.83 -16.97
C ALA A 160 4.83 -11.07 -17.13
N ARG A 161 5.39 -10.65 -18.27
CA ARG A 161 6.84 -10.57 -18.45
C ARG A 161 7.19 -9.16 -18.89
N ILE A 162 7.64 -8.36 -17.94
CA ILE A 162 7.94 -6.93 -18.11
C ILE A 162 9.36 -6.66 -17.62
N ALA A 163 10.16 -5.94 -18.40
CA ALA A 163 11.52 -5.58 -18.02
C ALA A 163 11.56 -4.85 -16.67
N GLY A 164 12.30 -5.40 -15.71
CA GLY A 164 12.44 -4.82 -14.36
C GLY A 164 11.30 -5.12 -13.38
N VAL A 165 10.28 -5.89 -13.78
CA VAL A 165 9.21 -6.38 -12.89
C VAL A 165 9.40 -7.87 -12.65
N LYS A 166 9.64 -8.26 -11.39
CA LYS A 166 9.85 -9.67 -11.02
C LYS A 166 8.53 -10.45 -10.91
N GLU A 167 7.55 -9.84 -10.28
CA GLU A 167 6.24 -10.42 -9.99
C GLU A 167 5.19 -9.32 -9.87
N ILE A 168 3.92 -9.69 -10.03
CA ILE A 168 2.77 -8.80 -9.84
C ILE A 168 2.02 -9.28 -8.60
N PRO A 169 2.36 -8.77 -7.40
CA PRO A 169 1.73 -9.22 -6.17
C PRO A 169 0.31 -8.65 -6.04
N GLN A 170 -0.54 -9.39 -5.35
CA GLN A 170 -1.75 -8.82 -4.76
C GLN A 170 -1.33 -7.83 -3.69
N ILE A 171 -1.95 -6.65 -3.68
CA ILE A 171 -1.81 -5.70 -2.58
C ILE A 171 -2.56 -6.30 -1.39
N THR A 172 -1.85 -7.07 -0.57
CA THR A 172 -2.28 -7.39 0.79
C THR A 172 -1.89 -6.22 1.69
N ASP A 173 -2.82 -5.80 2.54
CA ASP A 173 -2.64 -4.67 3.47
C ASP A 173 -1.53 -4.98 4.49
N LEU A 174 -0.27 -4.72 4.12
CA LEU A 174 0.83 -4.68 5.06
C LEU A 174 1.49 -3.30 4.99
N PRO A 175 1.35 -2.47 6.04
CA PRO A 175 1.88 -1.13 6.06
C PRO A 175 3.38 -1.18 6.43
N ALA A 176 4.23 -1.73 5.56
CA ALA A 176 5.68 -1.77 5.78
C ALA A 176 6.27 -0.34 5.98
N ARG A 177 5.61 0.69 5.43
CA ARG A 177 5.96 2.10 5.65
C ARG A 177 5.65 2.59 7.07
N SER A 178 4.70 1.99 7.78
CA SER A 178 4.37 2.32 9.17
C SER A 178 5.50 1.89 10.13
N LEU A 179 6.10 0.72 9.90
CA LEU A 179 7.19 0.20 10.73
C LEU A 179 8.45 1.08 10.68
N ILE A 180 8.81 1.60 9.49
CA ILE A 180 9.95 2.51 9.35
C ILE A 180 9.68 3.84 10.08
N GLY A 181 8.45 4.36 10.00
CA GLY A 181 8.05 5.54 10.77
C GLY A 181 8.11 5.31 12.28
N MET A 182 7.68 4.14 12.76
CA MET A 182 7.80 3.75 14.17
C MET A 182 9.26 3.69 14.63
N LEU A 183 10.16 3.07 13.84
CA LEU A 183 11.58 2.97 14.19
C LEU A 183 12.27 4.35 14.26
N ILE A 184 11.94 5.25 13.34
CA ILE A 184 12.45 6.63 13.38
C ILE A 184 11.91 7.35 14.63
N GLY A 185 10.61 7.22 14.92
CA GLY A 185 9.97 7.82 16.09
C GLY A 185 10.58 7.36 17.41
N THR A 186 10.81 6.05 17.57
CA THR A 186 11.44 5.50 18.79
C THR A 186 12.89 5.95 18.94
N THR A 187 13.64 6.04 17.83
CA THR A 187 15.04 6.51 17.86
C THR A 187 15.13 7.97 18.30
N VAL A 188 14.25 8.85 17.78
CA VAL A 188 14.19 10.26 18.21
C VAL A 188 13.81 10.37 19.69
N MET A 189 12.87 9.53 20.15
CA MET A 189 12.46 9.50 21.57
C MET A 189 13.63 9.11 22.48
N ILE A 190 14.40 8.08 22.12
CA ILE A 190 15.56 7.63 22.91
C ILE A 190 16.62 8.74 22.98
N ILE A 191 16.94 9.38 21.85
CA ILE A 191 17.90 10.50 21.81
C ILE A 191 17.44 11.65 22.71
N GLY A 192 16.15 11.99 22.70
CA GLY A 192 15.59 13.03 23.57
C GLY A 192 15.73 12.71 25.05
N ILE A 193 15.51 11.45 25.44
CA ILE A 193 15.67 11.00 26.84
C ILE A 193 17.14 11.06 27.26
N SER A 194 18.05 10.55 26.42
CA SER A 194 19.49 10.55 26.74
C SER A 194 20.05 11.97 26.88
N LEU A 195 19.57 12.92 26.07
CA LEU A 195 19.92 14.34 26.17
C LEU A 195 19.50 14.99 27.49
N LEU A 196 18.33 14.61 28.01
CA LEU A 196 17.84 15.10 29.30
C LEU A 196 18.75 14.61 30.43
N GLU A 197 19.16 13.35 30.38
CA GLU A 197 20.01 12.74 31.39
C GLU A 197 21.45 13.29 31.34
N SER A 198 22.01 13.51 30.15
CA SER A 198 23.37 14.02 29.98
C SER A 198 23.54 15.50 30.30
N SER A 199 22.46 16.29 30.27
CA SER A 199 22.54 17.73 30.46
C SER A 199 23.05 18.14 31.84
N GLY A 200 22.96 17.26 32.85
CA GLY A 200 23.45 17.49 34.21
C GLY A 200 22.92 18.77 34.87
N ALA A 201 21.98 19.46 34.23
CA ALA A 201 21.57 20.80 34.59
C ALA A 201 20.71 20.71 35.85
N PRO A 202 21.13 21.27 36.99
CA PRO A 202 20.18 21.58 38.04
C PRO A 202 19.17 22.54 37.42
N ILE A 203 17.92 22.10 37.30
CA ILE A 203 16.80 22.89 36.79
C ILE A 203 16.84 24.22 37.56
N SER A 204 17.34 25.28 36.91
CA SER A 204 17.62 26.56 37.58
C SER A 204 16.32 27.14 38.13
N GLU A 205 16.37 27.64 39.37
CA GLU A 205 15.23 28.16 40.15
C GLU A 205 14.34 29.22 39.44
N SER A 206 14.81 29.83 38.36
CA SER A 206 14.12 30.90 37.65
C SER A 206 13.05 30.43 36.65
N VAL A 207 13.03 29.15 36.26
CA VAL A 207 11.97 28.58 35.41
C VAL A 207 11.44 27.30 36.06
N LYS A 208 10.46 27.47 36.96
CA LYS A 208 9.73 26.37 37.61
C LYS A 208 8.78 25.68 36.62
N LEU A 209 9.31 25.05 35.58
CA LEU A 209 8.56 24.04 34.86
C LEU A 209 8.69 22.73 35.65
N PRO A 210 7.58 22.12 36.12
CA PRO A 210 7.62 20.85 36.82
C PRO A 210 8.38 19.83 35.95
N ARG A 211 9.30 19.05 36.53
CA ARG A 211 10.16 18.08 35.82
C ARG A 211 9.38 17.11 34.91
N ASN A 212 8.11 16.90 35.27
CA ASN A 212 7.08 16.16 34.55
C ASN A 212 6.60 16.87 33.26
N THR A 213 6.48 18.21 33.22
CA THR A 213 5.95 18.94 32.06
C THR A 213 6.80 18.80 30.79
N LEU A 214 8.13 18.84 30.91
CA LEU A 214 9.01 18.68 29.74
C LEU A 214 8.92 17.26 29.16
N GLY A 215 8.90 16.24 30.03
CA GLY A 215 8.68 14.85 29.64
C GLY A 215 7.32 14.64 28.97
N TRP A 216 6.26 15.27 29.49
CA TRP A 216 4.94 15.25 28.85
C TRP A 216 4.94 15.95 27.49
N THR A 217 5.60 17.10 27.32
CA THR A 217 5.66 17.78 26.01
C THR A 217 6.38 16.95 24.96
N MET A 218 7.47 16.27 25.34
CA MET A 218 8.19 15.37 24.43
C MET A 218 7.38 14.12 24.09
N ALA A 219 6.75 13.48 25.08
CA ALA A 219 5.87 12.34 24.86
C ALA A 219 4.70 12.71 23.96
N VAL A 220 4.02 13.83 24.23
CA VAL A 220 2.91 14.34 23.42
C VAL A 220 3.40 14.68 22.01
N SER A 221 4.58 15.28 21.84
CA SER A 221 5.14 15.55 20.50
C SER A 221 5.42 14.26 19.72
N GLY A 222 5.92 13.21 20.39
CA GLY A 222 6.16 11.89 19.80
C GLY A 222 4.85 11.24 19.35
N TYR A 223 3.83 11.24 20.22
CA TYR A 223 2.49 10.73 19.88
C TYR A 223 1.80 11.54 18.78
N LEU A 224 1.96 12.87 18.77
CA LEU A 224 1.44 13.73 17.70
C LEU A 224 2.16 13.49 16.37
N SER A 225 3.47 13.24 16.39
CA SER A 225 4.25 12.88 15.19
C SER A 225 3.80 11.54 14.61
N ILE A 226 3.63 10.53 15.49
CA ILE A 226 3.08 9.23 15.12
C ILE A 226 1.65 9.39 14.58
N GLY A 227 0.80 10.15 15.27
CA GLY A 227 -0.55 10.47 14.84
C GLY A 227 -0.61 11.17 13.49
N PHE A 228 0.30 12.10 13.22
CA PHE A 228 0.39 12.81 11.95
C PHE A 228 0.81 11.90 10.79
N ILE A 229 1.76 10.99 11.03
CA ILE A 229 2.15 9.94 10.07
C ILE A 229 0.96 9.01 9.76
N PHE A 230 0.17 8.66 10.77
CA PHE A 230 -1.05 7.88 10.58
C PHE A 230 -2.15 8.65 9.84
N MET A 231 -2.34 9.94 10.13
CA MET A 231 -3.37 10.78 9.48
C MET A 231 -3.09 11.05 8.00
N HIS A 232 -1.82 11.22 7.61
CA HIS A 232 -1.46 11.42 6.20
C HIS A 232 -1.50 10.13 5.37
N ASN A 233 -1.57 8.97 6.02
CA ASN A 233 -1.79 7.71 5.34
C ASN A 233 -3.29 7.49 5.12
N LYS A 234 -3.84 8.09 4.04
CA LYS A 234 -5.26 7.97 3.64
C LYS A 234 -5.80 6.53 3.65
N ARG A 235 -4.93 5.53 3.43
CA ARG A 235 -5.31 4.11 3.44
C ARG A 235 -5.49 3.55 4.85
N PHE A 236 -4.71 4.01 5.82
CA PHE A 236 -4.88 3.65 7.23
C PHE A 236 -6.15 4.27 7.80
N LEU A 237 -6.43 5.55 7.50
CA LEU A 237 -7.67 6.21 7.92
C LEU A 237 -8.91 5.44 7.41
N ASN A 238 -8.89 4.99 6.15
CA ASN A 238 -9.96 4.19 5.57
C ASN A 238 -10.09 2.79 6.20
N ALA A 239 -8.98 2.17 6.60
CA ALA A 239 -9.02 0.89 7.31
C ALA A 239 -9.62 1.02 8.72
N LEU A 240 -9.29 2.11 9.43
CA LEU A 240 -9.83 2.41 10.76
C LEU A 240 -11.33 2.72 10.71
N LEU A 241 -11.77 3.49 9.71
CA LEU A 241 -13.19 3.77 9.47
C LEU A 241 -13.99 2.51 9.11
N ARG A 242 -13.39 1.55 8.38
CA ARG A 242 -14.03 0.25 8.10
C ARG A 242 -14.15 -0.61 9.37
N ALA A 243 -13.12 -0.61 10.22
CA ALA A 243 -13.16 -1.34 11.49
C ALA A 243 -14.19 -0.76 12.47
N SER A 244 -14.39 0.56 12.49
CA SER A 244 -15.41 1.20 13.34
C SER A 244 -16.85 1.02 12.84
N GLN A 245 -17.06 0.59 11.60
CA GLN A 245 -18.39 0.25 11.08
C GLN A 245 -18.81 -1.19 11.40
N ILE A 246 -17.91 -2.00 11.99
CA ILE A 246 -18.13 -3.40 12.34
C ILE A 246 -18.39 -3.56 13.86
N LEU A 247 -18.18 -2.50 14.65
CA LEU A 247 -18.51 -2.38 16.07
C LEU A 247 -19.80 -1.59 16.26
#